data_AF-A0AB34GEY1-F1
#
_entry.id   AF-A0AB34GEY1-F1
#
_cell.length_a   1.000
_cell.length_b   1.000
_cell.length_c   1.000
_cell.angle_alpha   90.00
_cell.angle_beta   90.00
_cell.angle_gamma   90.00
#
_symmetry.space_group_name_H-M   'P 1'
#
loop_
_entity.id
_entity.type
_entity.pdbx_description
1 polymer ?
#
loop_
_entity_poly.entity_id
_entity_poly.type
_entity_poly.pdbx_seq_one_letter_code
_entity_poly.pdbx_strand_id
1 'polypeptide(L)'
;MCFFQKKILSEAESKLVEQQLAEENKLLKEQENMRELVFNLVRMTQIKIDEKEQKSKDFLKAQQKYTNIVREIKAKDLEIRIHRKKKREIHRRLREFAKLYDTIRNERNKFINLLHKAHQKVNEIKERHKMSLNELEILRTSAVTQERKLQNSMLKHANNITIRESMQNDVCKIAAKLQEMKEKKEAQLNNTDRLANMITVIEEEMVQLCKKYEKAVQRRNESGVQLIEREEEVCIFYEKINIQEKMKLNGEIEIHVLEEKIRFLKLKIAEKQRQIHVTRKLLPAKRALDADLAVLQIQLELQLAKKEEKLLEKDFIYEQVSRLTDRLCSKTQACKQDTLLLAKKMNGYQKKIKDATEKMMALVAELSMKQAMAIELQKEVKEKEDFILTCNSRMEKGLPLNKEIEREWLKVLRDEEMYALAIAEKSREFLEAENRQLPNGVYTTADQRPNAYIPEAESTLPLPKPYGALAPFKPSEPGANMRHIRKPVIKPIEI
;
A
#
# COMPACT_ATOMS: atom_id res chain seq x y z
N MET A 1 -150.75 -144.16 104.73
CA MET A 1 -151.99 -144.56 105.45
C MET A 1 -152.35 -145.99 105.08
N CYS A 2 -152.93 -146.73 106.04
CA CYS A 2 -153.75 -147.96 105.94
C CYS A 2 -153.09 -149.36 105.99
N PHE A 3 -153.10 -149.91 107.23
CA PHE A 3 -153.76 -151.12 107.75
C PHE A 3 -153.58 -152.57 107.21
N PHE A 4 -153.35 -153.43 108.23
CA PHE A 4 -153.77 -154.84 108.51
C PHE A 4 -152.98 -156.06 107.96
N GLN A 5 -152.16 -156.61 108.88
CA GLN A 5 -152.09 -157.99 109.39
C GLN A 5 -151.53 -159.16 108.55
N LYS A 6 -150.43 -159.71 109.10
CA LYS A 6 -149.71 -160.98 108.90
C LYS A 6 -150.43 -162.13 108.16
N LYS A 7 -149.70 -162.71 107.19
CA LYS A 7 -149.48 -164.17 107.06
C LYS A 7 -148.15 -164.43 106.32
N ILE A 8 -147.45 -165.50 106.74
CA ILE A 8 -146.05 -165.83 106.47
C ILE A 8 -145.79 -166.18 104.98
N LEU A 9 -144.67 -165.70 104.41
CA LEU A 9 -144.14 -165.98 103.05
C LEU A 9 -142.70 -166.56 103.13
N SER A 10 -142.31 -167.36 102.13
CA SER A 10 -141.13 -168.24 102.09
C SER A 10 -139.93 -167.67 101.28
N GLU A 11 -138.73 -168.13 101.63
CA GLU A 11 -137.34 -167.62 101.40
C GLU A 11 -136.82 -167.46 99.94
N ALA A 12 -137.61 -167.73 98.89
CA ALA A 12 -137.10 -167.76 97.51
C ALA A 12 -137.02 -166.37 96.82
N GLU A 13 -137.84 -165.41 97.25
CA GLU A 13 -137.96 -164.10 96.58
C GLU A 13 -136.84 -163.12 96.95
N SER A 14 -136.17 -163.32 98.10
CA SER A 14 -135.11 -162.42 98.58
C SER A 14 -133.83 -162.49 97.74
N LYS A 15 -133.50 -163.65 97.16
CA LYS A 15 -132.25 -163.84 96.38
C LYS A 15 -132.29 -163.21 94.99
N LEU A 16 -133.46 -163.08 94.37
CA LEU A 16 -133.57 -162.51 93.02
C LEU A 16 -133.39 -160.98 93.03
N VAL A 17 -133.84 -160.32 94.09
CA VAL A 17 -133.74 -158.86 94.25
C VAL A 17 -132.28 -158.42 94.46
N GLU A 18 -131.49 -159.18 95.20
CA GLU A 18 -130.05 -158.88 95.38
C GLU A 18 -129.26 -158.95 94.07
N GLN A 19 -129.61 -159.88 93.17
CA GLN A 19 -128.94 -160.02 91.87
C GLN A 19 -129.22 -158.83 90.95
N GLN A 20 -130.47 -158.35 90.91
CA GLN A 20 -130.85 -157.20 90.08
C GLN A 20 -130.20 -155.89 90.58
N LEU A 21 -130.09 -155.71 91.89
CA LEU A 21 -129.40 -154.55 92.48
C LEU A 21 -127.90 -154.50 92.14
N ALA A 22 -127.22 -155.65 92.05
CA ALA A 22 -125.80 -155.70 91.71
C ALA A 22 -125.56 -155.31 90.24
N GLU A 23 -126.44 -155.73 89.34
CA GLU A 23 -126.35 -155.45 87.91
C GLU A 23 -126.63 -153.97 87.60
N GLU A 24 -127.61 -153.38 88.28
CA GLU A 24 -127.92 -151.94 88.18
C GLU A 24 -126.75 -151.08 88.67
N ASN A 25 -126.12 -151.45 89.80
CA ASN A 25 -124.93 -150.77 90.31
C ASN A 25 -123.74 -150.84 89.34
N LYS A 26 -123.59 -151.95 88.61
CA LYS A 26 -122.53 -152.09 87.59
C LYS A 26 -122.77 -151.15 86.40
N LEU A 27 -124.00 -151.09 85.90
CA LEU A 27 -124.38 -150.20 84.80
C LEU A 27 -124.25 -148.72 85.17
N LEU A 28 -124.60 -148.35 86.41
CA LEU A 28 -124.37 -146.99 86.93
C LEU A 28 -122.89 -146.62 86.90
N LYS A 29 -122.02 -147.54 87.33
CA LYS A 29 -120.56 -147.33 87.32
C LYS A 29 -119.99 -147.17 85.91
N GLU A 30 -120.49 -147.95 84.95
CA GLU A 30 -120.13 -147.80 83.54
C GLU A 30 -120.64 -146.48 82.94
N GLN A 31 -121.86 -146.06 83.30
CA GLN A 31 -122.39 -144.76 82.90
C GLN A 31 -121.52 -143.62 83.46
N GLU A 32 -121.07 -143.73 84.71
CA GLU A 32 -120.23 -142.75 85.38
C GLU A 32 -118.85 -142.64 84.71
N ASN A 33 -118.22 -143.77 84.39
CA ASN A 33 -116.97 -143.82 83.63
C ASN A 33 -117.10 -143.19 82.24
N MET A 34 -118.21 -143.45 81.53
CA MET A 34 -118.45 -142.86 80.21
C MET A 34 -118.69 -141.35 80.31
N ARG A 35 -119.40 -140.88 81.36
CA ARG A 35 -119.56 -139.44 81.62
C ARG A 35 -118.20 -138.78 81.90
N GLU A 36 -117.33 -139.43 82.66
CA GLU A 36 -115.98 -138.93 82.96
C GLU A 36 -115.09 -138.87 81.70
N LEU A 37 -115.16 -139.89 80.85
CA LEU A 37 -114.45 -139.89 79.56
C LEU A 37 -114.93 -138.78 78.64
N VAL A 38 -116.26 -138.59 78.52
CA VAL A 38 -116.85 -137.49 77.73
C VAL A 38 -116.41 -136.14 78.30
N PHE A 39 -116.44 -135.97 79.62
CA PHE A 39 -115.96 -134.75 80.28
C PHE A 39 -114.48 -134.47 79.96
N ASN A 40 -113.63 -135.49 80.03
CA ASN A 40 -112.21 -135.37 79.71
C ASN A 40 -111.96 -135.04 78.23
N LEU A 41 -112.69 -135.67 77.31
CA LEU A 41 -112.60 -135.36 75.87
C LEU A 41 -113.05 -133.94 75.57
N VAL A 42 -114.15 -133.48 76.17
CA VAL A 42 -114.62 -132.09 76.03
C VAL A 42 -113.57 -131.12 76.56
N ARG A 43 -112.98 -131.38 77.74
CA ARG A 43 -111.91 -130.55 78.31
C ARG A 43 -110.68 -130.48 77.39
N MET A 44 -110.22 -131.63 76.88
CA MET A 44 -109.07 -131.68 75.97
C MET A 44 -109.34 -130.96 74.65
N THR A 45 -110.56 -131.07 74.13
CA THR A 45 -110.98 -130.37 72.92
C THR A 45 -110.97 -128.86 73.15
N GLN A 46 -111.48 -128.39 74.29
CA GLN A 46 -111.42 -126.98 74.67
C GLN A 46 -109.99 -126.46 74.76
N ILE A 47 -109.08 -127.18 75.45
CA ILE A 47 -107.66 -126.81 75.53
C ILE A 47 -107.03 -126.70 74.13
N LYS A 48 -107.36 -127.63 73.22
CA LYS A 48 -106.83 -127.60 71.85
C LYS A 48 -107.40 -126.46 71.02
N ILE A 49 -108.66 -126.09 71.24
CA ILE A 49 -109.28 -124.89 70.65
C ILE A 49 -108.55 -123.64 71.16
N ASP A 50 -108.35 -123.52 72.47
CA ASP A 50 -107.68 -122.38 73.10
C ASP A 50 -106.21 -122.26 72.64
N GLU A 51 -105.47 -123.38 72.57
CA GLU A 51 -104.10 -123.42 72.02
C GLU A 51 -104.04 -122.97 70.56
N LYS A 52 -105.00 -123.44 69.73
CA LYS A 52 -105.09 -123.04 68.33
C LYS A 52 -105.38 -121.56 68.21
N GLU A 53 -106.30 -121.04 69.02
CA GLU A 53 -106.66 -119.63 69.02
C GLU A 53 -105.50 -118.76 69.51
N GLN A 54 -104.80 -119.17 70.56
CA GLN A 54 -103.60 -118.50 71.07
C GLN A 54 -102.47 -118.47 70.04
N LYS A 55 -102.16 -119.61 69.40
CA LYS A 55 -101.14 -119.68 68.33
C LYS A 55 -101.53 -118.84 67.12
N SER A 56 -102.81 -118.81 66.76
CA SER A 56 -103.32 -117.94 65.69
C SER A 56 -103.12 -116.46 66.04
N LYS A 57 -103.44 -116.05 67.28
CA LYS A 57 -103.21 -114.69 67.78
C LYS A 57 -101.72 -114.32 67.78
N ASP A 58 -100.85 -115.22 68.22
CA ASP A 58 -99.41 -114.97 68.27
C ASP A 58 -98.78 -114.94 66.87
N PHE A 59 -99.23 -115.81 65.96
CA PHE A 59 -98.86 -115.76 64.55
C PHE A 59 -99.29 -114.44 63.92
N LEU A 60 -100.51 -113.98 64.16
CA LEU A 60 -101.00 -112.71 63.63
C LEU A 60 -100.20 -111.52 64.18
N LYS A 61 -99.88 -111.52 65.49
CA LYS A 61 -99.01 -110.50 66.10
C LYS A 61 -97.60 -110.51 65.49
N ALA A 62 -97.01 -111.69 65.30
CA ALA A 62 -95.68 -111.83 64.70
C ALA A 62 -95.68 -111.40 63.23
N GLN A 63 -96.71 -111.77 62.47
CA GLN A 63 -96.91 -111.35 61.09
C GLN A 63 -97.09 -109.83 60.99
N GLN A 64 -97.85 -109.23 61.90
CA GLN A 64 -98.02 -107.77 61.97
C GLN A 64 -96.70 -107.07 62.33
N LYS A 65 -95.91 -107.60 63.27
CA LYS A 65 -94.57 -107.07 63.58
C LYS A 65 -93.62 -107.18 62.38
N TYR A 66 -93.59 -108.32 61.72
CA TYR A 66 -92.76 -108.54 60.53
C TYR A 66 -93.12 -107.55 59.40
N THR A 67 -94.41 -107.41 59.10
CA THR A 67 -94.88 -106.45 58.10
C THR A 67 -94.57 -105.01 58.47
N ASN A 68 -94.59 -104.64 59.76
CA ASN A 68 -94.15 -103.32 60.22
C ASN A 68 -92.66 -103.10 60.00
N ILE A 69 -91.80 -104.03 60.42
CA ILE A 69 -90.34 -103.94 60.26
C ILE A 69 -89.97 -103.87 58.77
N VAL A 70 -90.60 -104.68 57.91
CA VAL A 70 -90.38 -104.63 56.46
C VAL A 70 -90.75 -103.26 55.89
N ARG A 71 -91.83 -102.62 56.38
CA ARG A 71 -92.19 -101.26 55.99
C ARG A 71 -91.15 -100.23 56.45
N GLU A 72 -90.62 -100.36 57.66
CA GLU A 72 -89.56 -99.49 58.19
C GLU A 72 -88.24 -99.63 57.41
N ILE A 73 -87.82 -100.86 57.09
CA ILE A 73 -86.64 -101.10 56.25
C ILE A 73 -86.82 -100.42 54.90
N LYS A 74 -87.98 -100.59 54.25
CA LYS A 74 -88.30 -99.90 52.98
C LYS A 74 -88.25 -98.38 53.11
N ALA A 75 -88.72 -97.82 54.23
CA ALA A 75 -88.66 -96.39 54.50
C ALA A 75 -87.20 -95.91 54.68
N LYS A 76 -86.38 -96.65 55.44
CA LYS A 76 -84.96 -96.32 55.65
C LYS A 76 -84.12 -96.48 54.38
N ASP A 77 -84.40 -97.47 53.55
CA ASP A 77 -83.79 -97.61 52.24
C ASP A 77 -84.11 -96.42 51.33
N LEU A 78 -85.32 -95.87 51.43
CA LEU A 78 -85.71 -94.65 50.71
C LEU A 78 -84.93 -93.43 51.24
N GLU A 79 -84.80 -93.26 52.56
CA GLU A 79 -83.99 -92.20 53.17
C GLU A 79 -82.52 -92.28 52.74
N ILE A 80 -81.90 -93.47 52.81
CA ILE A 80 -80.52 -93.71 52.37
C ILE A 80 -80.36 -93.34 50.89
N ARG A 81 -81.33 -93.71 50.04
CA ARG A 81 -81.32 -93.36 48.62
C ARG A 81 -81.37 -91.85 48.42
N ILE A 82 -82.18 -91.12 49.20
CA ILE A 82 -82.26 -89.66 49.17
C ILE A 82 -80.92 -89.03 49.61
N HIS A 83 -80.33 -89.47 50.72
CA HIS A 83 -79.04 -88.96 51.18
C HIS A 83 -77.90 -89.25 50.19
N ARG A 84 -77.88 -90.44 49.58
CA ARG A 84 -76.92 -90.76 48.50
C ARG A 84 -77.11 -89.86 47.28
N LYS A 85 -78.35 -89.49 46.93
CA LYS A 85 -78.62 -88.50 45.87
C LYS A 85 -78.10 -87.12 46.28
N LYS A 86 -78.37 -86.65 47.51
CA LYS A 86 -77.86 -85.37 48.04
C LYS A 86 -76.33 -85.30 48.07
N LYS A 87 -75.65 -86.36 48.51
CA LYS A 87 -74.17 -86.44 48.50
C LYS A 87 -73.60 -86.31 47.09
N ARG A 88 -74.20 -87.01 46.12
CA ARG A 88 -73.79 -86.92 44.70
C ARG A 88 -73.98 -85.52 44.15
N GLU A 89 -75.09 -84.87 44.48
CA GLU A 89 -75.38 -83.49 44.06
C GLU A 89 -74.39 -82.49 44.67
N ILE A 90 -74.08 -82.59 45.97
CA ILE A 90 -73.09 -81.72 46.63
C ILE A 90 -71.70 -81.93 46.01
N HIS A 91 -71.28 -83.18 45.76
CA HIS A 91 -70.01 -83.46 45.08
C HIS A 91 -69.98 -82.90 43.65
N ARG A 92 -71.10 -82.95 42.92
CA ARG A 92 -71.21 -82.33 41.59
C ARG A 92 -71.00 -80.82 41.69
N ARG A 93 -71.71 -80.15 42.61
CA ARG A 93 -71.55 -78.70 42.85
C ARG A 93 -70.13 -78.32 43.25
N LEU A 94 -69.50 -79.09 44.14
CA LEU A 94 -68.13 -78.79 44.60
C LEU A 94 -67.12 -78.91 43.46
N ARG A 95 -67.29 -79.88 42.56
CA ARG A 95 -66.49 -79.99 41.33
C ARG A 95 -66.73 -78.82 40.37
N GLU A 96 -67.97 -78.36 40.24
CA GLU A 96 -68.30 -77.19 39.42
C GLU A 96 -67.66 -75.91 39.98
N PHE A 97 -67.72 -75.71 41.30
CA PHE A 97 -67.05 -74.60 41.97
C PHE A 97 -65.52 -74.66 41.84
N ALA A 98 -64.90 -75.84 41.96
CA ALA A 98 -63.46 -76.00 41.76
C ALA A 98 -63.04 -75.58 40.34
N LYS A 99 -63.79 -76.03 39.32
CA LYS A 99 -63.57 -75.62 37.92
C LYS A 99 -63.72 -74.11 37.72
N LEU A 100 -64.72 -73.51 38.36
CA LEU A 100 -64.94 -72.06 38.30
C LEU A 100 -63.77 -71.30 38.95
N TYR A 101 -63.31 -71.76 40.12
CA TYR A 101 -62.17 -71.18 40.82
C TYR A 101 -60.89 -71.25 39.98
N ASP A 102 -60.60 -72.39 39.36
CA ASP A 102 -59.43 -72.54 38.50
C ASP A 102 -59.50 -71.62 37.28
N THR A 103 -60.69 -71.47 36.68
CA THR A 103 -60.92 -70.50 35.60
C THR A 103 -60.62 -69.08 36.04
N ILE A 104 -61.19 -68.64 37.17
CA ILE A 104 -60.98 -67.29 37.71
C ILE A 104 -59.51 -67.07 38.09
N ARG A 105 -58.85 -68.06 38.70
CA ARG A 105 -57.43 -67.99 39.06
C ARG A 105 -56.56 -67.84 37.82
N ASN A 106 -56.86 -68.59 36.75
CA ASN A 106 -56.16 -68.49 35.48
C ASN A 106 -56.37 -67.13 34.81
N GLU A 107 -57.59 -66.58 34.84
CA GLU A 107 -57.88 -65.23 34.35
C GLU A 107 -57.16 -64.16 35.15
N ARG A 108 -57.20 -64.21 36.49
CA ARG A 108 -56.43 -63.31 37.37
C ARG A 108 -54.95 -63.33 37.01
N ASN A 109 -54.36 -64.52 36.83
CA ASN A 109 -52.95 -64.65 36.45
C ASN A 109 -52.66 -64.05 35.07
N LYS A 110 -53.58 -64.22 34.09
CA LYS A 110 -53.48 -63.56 32.78
C LYS A 110 -53.50 -62.04 32.92
N PHE A 111 -54.41 -61.48 33.72
CA PHE A 111 -54.49 -60.04 33.96
C PHE A 111 -53.23 -59.50 34.67
N ILE A 112 -52.69 -60.23 35.65
CA ILE A 112 -51.44 -59.84 36.33
C ILE A 112 -50.26 -59.80 35.36
N ASN A 113 -50.17 -60.77 34.45
CA ASN A 113 -49.11 -60.80 33.43
C ASN A 113 -49.27 -59.66 32.42
N LEU A 114 -50.50 -59.37 31.98
CA LEU A 114 -50.79 -58.22 31.13
C LEU A 114 -50.45 -56.90 31.83
N LEU A 115 -50.77 -56.78 33.12
CA LEU A 115 -50.44 -55.61 33.94
C LEU A 115 -48.91 -55.42 34.02
N HIS A 116 -48.15 -56.47 34.29
CA HIS A 116 -46.69 -56.39 34.32
C HIS A 116 -46.11 -55.97 32.97
N LYS A 117 -46.58 -56.56 31.86
CA LYS A 117 -46.16 -56.18 30.51
C LYS A 117 -46.49 -54.72 30.18
N ALA A 118 -47.69 -54.27 30.54
CA ALA A 118 -48.09 -52.88 30.36
C ALA A 118 -47.22 -51.93 31.20
N HIS A 119 -46.94 -52.28 32.45
CA HIS A 119 -46.09 -51.49 33.34
C HIS A 119 -44.65 -51.39 32.84
N GLN A 120 -44.08 -52.50 32.36
CA GLN A 120 -42.77 -52.52 31.71
C GLN A 120 -42.75 -51.61 30.47
N LYS A 121 -43.79 -51.67 29.62
CA LYS A 121 -43.91 -50.80 28.44
C LYS A 121 -44.01 -49.32 28.81
N VAL A 122 -44.76 -48.98 29.86
CA VAL A 122 -44.84 -47.60 30.37
C VAL A 122 -43.46 -47.10 30.80
N ASN A 123 -42.68 -47.92 31.51
CA ASN A 123 -41.33 -47.54 31.93
C ASN A 123 -40.37 -47.39 30.75
N GLU A 124 -40.41 -48.31 29.77
CA GLU A 124 -39.62 -48.17 28.53
C GLU A 124 -39.96 -46.89 27.75
N ILE A 125 -41.24 -46.47 27.72
CA ILE A 125 -41.66 -45.23 27.08
C ILE A 125 -41.19 -44.02 27.89
N LYS A 126 -41.26 -44.06 29.23
CA LYS A 126 -40.77 -42.98 30.10
C LYS A 126 -39.27 -42.74 29.95
N GLU A 127 -38.47 -43.79 29.94
CA GLU A 127 -37.02 -43.65 29.75
C GLU A 127 -36.69 -43.12 28.35
N ARG A 128 -37.37 -43.61 27.30
CA ARG A 128 -37.23 -43.04 25.94
C ARG A 128 -37.60 -41.57 25.89
N HIS A 129 -38.69 -41.17 26.53
CA HIS A 129 -39.10 -39.77 26.59
C HIS A 129 -38.05 -38.90 27.30
N LYS A 130 -37.48 -39.38 28.41
CA LYS A 130 -36.40 -38.70 29.13
C LYS A 130 -35.15 -38.53 28.26
N MET A 131 -34.77 -39.56 27.50
CA MET A 131 -33.64 -39.48 26.57
C MET A 131 -33.91 -38.47 25.44
N SER A 132 -35.11 -38.48 24.84
CA SER A 132 -35.49 -37.51 23.82
C SER A 132 -35.55 -36.07 24.36
N LEU A 133 -35.97 -35.86 25.61
CA LEU A 133 -35.91 -34.54 26.24
C LEU A 133 -34.47 -34.04 26.41
N ASN A 134 -33.56 -34.91 26.84
CA ASN A 134 -32.14 -34.55 26.94
C ASN A 134 -31.55 -34.22 25.57
N GLU A 135 -31.89 -35.00 24.54
CA GLU A 135 -31.45 -34.74 23.16
C GLU A 135 -31.98 -33.40 22.64
N LEU A 136 -33.26 -33.09 22.90
CA LEU A 136 -33.84 -31.78 22.58
C LEU A 136 -33.10 -30.63 23.26
N GLU A 137 -32.71 -30.79 24.53
CA GLU A 137 -31.98 -29.74 25.25
C GLU A 137 -30.55 -29.54 24.73
N ILE A 138 -29.87 -30.63 24.35
CA ILE A 138 -28.55 -30.57 23.68
C ILE A 138 -28.68 -29.85 22.33
N LEU A 139 -29.69 -30.20 21.53
CA LEU A 139 -29.93 -29.55 20.25
C LEU A 139 -30.28 -28.07 20.44
N ARG A 140 -31.08 -27.73 21.45
CA ARG A 140 -31.44 -26.34 21.78
C ARG A 140 -30.23 -25.51 22.18
N THR A 141 -29.37 -26.03 23.06
CA THR A 141 -28.14 -25.34 23.48
C THR A 141 -27.14 -25.19 22.32
N SER A 142 -27.03 -26.20 21.46
CA SER A 142 -26.24 -26.11 20.22
C SER A 142 -26.79 -25.03 19.28
N ALA A 143 -28.11 -24.98 19.06
CA ALA A 143 -28.76 -23.98 18.21
C ALA A 143 -28.50 -22.55 18.72
N VAL A 144 -28.66 -22.30 20.02
CA VAL A 144 -28.37 -20.99 20.65
C VAL A 144 -26.89 -20.59 20.47
N THR A 145 -25.98 -21.57 20.56
CA THR A 145 -24.55 -21.32 20.35
C THR A 145 -24.25 -20.96 18.89
N GLN A 146 -24.90 -21.63 17.94
CA GLN A 146 -24.81 -21.34 16.52
C GLN A 146 -25.36 -19.94 16.20
N GLU A 147 -26.51 -19.57 16.77
CA GLU A 147 -27.15 -18.26 16.66
C GLU A 147 -26.20 -17.14 17.11
N ARG A 148 -25.56 -17.29 18.28
CA ARG A 148 -24.57 -16.32 18.79
C ARG A 148 -23.36 -16.18 17.85
N LYS A 149 -22.86 -17.29 17.29
CA LYS A 149 -21.75 -17.25 16.31
C LYS A 149 -22.17 -16.51 15.04
N LEU A 150 -23.38 -16.78 14.54
CA LEU A 150 -23.93 -16.10 13.38
C LEU A 150 -24.09 -14.59 13.64
N GLN A 151 -24.68 -14.22 14.77
CA GLN A 151 -24.86 -12.81 15.16
C GLN A 151 -23.52 -12.07 15.26
N ASN A 152 -22.51 -12.69 15.86
CA ASN A 152 -21.14 -12.13 15.90
C ASN A 152 -20.55 -11.96 14.50
N SER A 153 -20.77 -12.91 13.59
CA SER A 153 -20.33 -12.80 12.19
C SER A 153 -21.07 -11.69 11.44
N MET A 154 -22.38 -11.53 11.67
CA MET A 154 -23.20 -10.47 11.07
C MET A 154 -22.74 -9.09 11.55
N LEU A 155 -22.47 -8.92 12.84
CA LEU A 155 -21.92 -7.67 13.39
C LEU A 155 -20.56 -7.32 12.79
N LYS A 156 -19.65 -8.30 12.67
CA LYS A 156 -18.36 -8.10 11.99
C LYS A 156 -18.54 -7.70 10.53
N HIS A 157 -19.49 -8.34 9.82
CA HIS A 157 -19.78 -8.02 8.43
C HIS A 157 -20.34 -6.60 8.28
N ALA A 158 -21.30 -6.21 9.13
CA ALA A 158 -21.85 -4.86 9.16
C ALA A 158 -20.77 -3.81 9.41
N ASN A 159 -19.89 -4.02 10.39
CA ASN A 159 -18.77 -3.12 10.65
C ASN A 159 -17.82 -3.01 9.45
N ASN A 160 -17.49 -4.14 8.81
CA ASN A 160 -16.66 -4.15 7.61
C ASN A 160 -17.30 -3.39 6.43
N ILE A 161 -18.63 -3.41 6.30
CA ILE A 161 -19.34 -2.61 5.30
C ILE A 161 -19.15 -1.13 5.60
N THR A 162 -19.38 -0.69 6.83
CA THR A 162 -19.21 0.72 7.22
C THR A 162 -17.77 1.20 7.02
N ILE A 163 -16.77 0.39 7.37
CA ILE A 163 -15.35 0.70 7.12
C ILE A 163 -15.08 0.84 5.62
N ARG A 164 -15.61 -0.09 4.81
CA ARG A 164 -15.45 -0.04 3.35
C ARG A 164 -16.08 1.21 2.75
N GLU A 165 -17.28 1.58 3.19
CA GLU A 165 -17.96 2.80 2.75
C GLU A 165 -17.17 4.06 3.12
N SER A 166 -16.60 4.11 4.33
CA SER A 166 -15.71 5.21 4.75
C SER A 166 -14.47 5.29 3.87
N MET A 167 -13.79 4.17 3.64
CA MET A 167 -12.61 4.12 2.77
C MET A 167 -12.94 4.54 1.34
N GLN A 168 -14.08 4.10 0.81
CA GLN A 168 -14.53 4.45 -0.53
C GLN A 168 -14.84 5.95 -0.66
N ASN A 169 -15.40 6.57 0.38
CA ASN A 169 -15.58 8.01 0.44
C ASN A 169 -14.24 8.75 0.42
N ASP A 170 -13.24 8.28 1.19
CA ASP A 170 -11.92 8.88 1.18
C ASP A 170 -11.20 8.72 -0.17
N VAL A 171 -11.37 7.58 -0.85
CA VAL A 171 -10.89 7.39 -2.23
C VAL A 171 -11.57 8.39 -3.17
N CYS A 172 -12.89 8.59 -3.08
CA CYS A 172 -13.60 9.59 -3.89
C CYS A 172 -13.08 11.02 -3.65
N LYS A 173 -12.79 11.41 -2.40
CA LYS A 173 -12.19 12.72 -2.09
C LYS A 173 -10.81 12.88 -2.70
N ILE A 174 -9.97 11.85 -2.61
CA ILE A 174 -8.62 11.85 -3.20
C ILE A 174 -8.72 11.95 -4.73
N ALA A 175 -9.64 11.20 -5.35
CA ALA A 175 -9.87 11.26 -6.79
C ALA A 175 -10.31 12.65 -7.26
N ALA A 176 -11.21 13.31 -6.52
CA ALA A 176 -11.62 14.68 -6.81
C ALA A 176 -10.45 15.68 -6.74
N LYS A 177 -9.62 15.60 -5.69
CA LYS A 177 -8.41 16.43 -5.57
C LYS A 177 -7.41 16.17 -6.70
N LEU A 178 -7.23 14.92 -7.09
CA LEU A 178 -6.35 14.56 -8.20
C LEU A 178 -6.84 15.17 -9.52
N GLN A 179 -8.16 15.15 -9.75
CA GLN A 179 -8.77 15.76 -10.93
C GLN A 179 -8.56 17.28 -10.95
N GLU A 180 -8.80 17.97 -9.83
CA GLU A 180 -8.53 19.41 -9.71
C GLU A 180 -7.06 19.75 -9.98
N MET A 181 -6.12 18.94 -9.47
CA MET A 181 -4.69 19.14 -9.71
C MET A 181 -4.31 18.89 -11.18
N LYS A 182 -4.96 17.94 -11.86
CA LYS A 182 -4.77 17.71 -13.31
C LYS A 182 -5.25 18.89 -14.12
N GLU A 183 -6.43 19.43 -13.82
CA GLU A 183 -6.98 20.61 -14.49
C GLU A 183 -6.07 21.84 -14.28
N LYS A 184 -5.55 22.04 -13.07
CA LYS A 184 -4.54 23.09 -12.81
C LYS A 184 -3.26 22.89 -13.62
N LYS A 185 -2.76 21.66 -13.71
CA LYS A 185 -1.58 21.33 -14.53
C LYS A 185 -1.83 21.63 -16.00
N GLU A 186 -2.97 21.23 -16.54
CA GLU A 186 -3.34 21.46 -17.94
C GLU A 186 -3.50 22.95 -18.26
N ALA A 187 -4.10 23.73 -17.35
CA ALA A 187 -4.16 25.18 -17.46
C ALA A 187 -2.76 25.82 -17.49
N GLN A 188 -1.82 25.36 -16.65
CA GLN A 188 -0.44 25.85 -16.65
C GLN A 188 0.33 25.47 -17.91
N LEU A 189 0.10 24.25 -18.45
CA LEU A 189 0.68 23.82 -19.71
C LEU A 189 0.22 24.72 -20.86
N ASN A 190 -1.09 24.95 -20.97
CA ASN A 190 -1.67 25.85 -21.96
C ASN A 190 -1.13 27.29 -21.86
N ASN A 191 -0.88 27.79 -20.65
CA ASN A 191 -0.26 29.10 -20.46
C ASN A 191 1.21 29.10 -20.90
N THR A 192 1.95 28.03 -20.60
CA THR A 192 3.34 27.86 -21.03
C THR A 192 3.44 27.82 -22.56
N ASP A 193 2.56 27.09 -23.23
CA ASP A 193 2.52 27.00 -24.70
C ASP A 193 2.20 28.37 -25.33
N ARG A 194 1.29 29.16 -24.72
CA ARG A 194 1.02 30.53 -25.16
C ARG A 194 2.25 31.42 -25.06
N LEU A 195 2.95 31.38 -23.93
CA LEU A 195 4.18 32.17 -23.73
C LEU A 195 5.29 31.72 -24.67
N ALA A 196 5.46 30.42 -24.88
CA ALA A 196 6.43 29.88 -25.84
C ALA A 196 6.14 30.39 -27.26
N ASN A 197 4.88 30.34 -27.71
CA ASN A 197 4.49 30.87 -29.02
C ASN A 197 4.77 32.38 -29.13
N MET A 198 4.51 33.17 -28.08
CA MET A 198 4.85 34.60 -28.07
C MET A 198 6.35 34.84 -28.18
N ILE A 199 7.18 34.05 -27.49
CA ILE A 199 8.64 34.12 -27.58
C ILE A 199 9.08 33.83 -29.02
N THR A 200 8.57 32.76 -29.64
CA THR A 200 8.89 32.41 -31.03
C THR A 200 8.57 33.56 -31.99
N VAL A 201 7.41 34.21 -31.85
CA VAL A 201 7.04 35.36 -32.68
C VAL A 201 8.01 36.54 -32.48
N ILE A 202 8.37 36.85 -31.23
CA ILE A 202 9.34 37.92 -30.93
C ILE A 202 10.73 37.59 -31.49
N GLU A 203 11.17 36.33 -31.40
CA GLU A 203 12.43 35.87 -31.98
C GLU A 203 12.44 36.02 -33.49
N GLU A 204 11.35 35.66 -34.17
CA GLU A 204 11.20 35.86 -35.62
C GLU A 204 11.27 37.34 -35.99
N GLU A 205 10.57 38.22 -35.26
CA GLU A 205 10.63 39.67 -35.46
C GLU A 205 12.05 40.22 -35.24
N MET A 206 12.74 39.77 -34.18
CA MET A 206 14.12 40.12 -33.90
C MET A 206 15.04 39.73 -35.06
N VAL A 207 14.93 38.51 -35.58
CA VAL A 207 15.71 38.04 -36.73
C VAL A 207 15.42 38.90 -37.97
N GLN A 208 14.16 39.24 -38.23
CA GLN A 208 13.80 40.14 -39.34
C GLN A 208 14.42 41.53 -39.18
N LEU A 209 14.43 42.07 -37.96
CA LEU A 209 15.01 43.38 -37.66
C LEU A 209 16.52 43.38 -37.85
N CYS A 210 17.23 42.34 -37.38
CA CYS A 210 18.66 42.15 -37.61
C CYS A 210 18.99 42.13 -39.12
N LYS A 211 18.22 41.38 -39.92
CA LYS A 211 18.40 41.36 -41.39
C LYS A 211 18.19 42.73 -42.04
N LYS A 212 17.21 43.52 -41.57
CA LYS A 212 16.98 44.89 -42.06
C LYS A 212 18.14 45.81 -41.72
N TYR A 213 18.65 45.72 -40.49
CA TYR A 213 19.80 46.50 -40.03
C TYR A 213 21.06 46.15 -40.83
N GLU A 214 21.35 44.86 -41.01
CA GLU A 214 22.49 44.39 -41.80
C GLU A 214 22.46 44.94 -43.24
N LYS A 215 21.29 44.89 -43.91
CA LYS A 215 21.10 45.50 -45.23
C LYS A 215 21.29 47.01 -45.24
N ALA A 216 20.94 47.71 -44.17
CA ALA A 216 21.16 49.16 -44.06
C ALA A 216 22.65 49.49 -43.90
N VAL A 217 23.38 48.69 -43.09
CA VAL A 217 24.83 48.82 -42.92
C VAL A 217 25.56 48.53 -44.23
N GLN A 218 25.18 47.46 -44.95
CA GLN A 218 25.75 47.13 -46.26
C GLN A 218 25.57 48.30 -47.24
N ARG A 219 24.35 48.83 -47.40
CA ARG A 219 24.09 49.99 -48.28
C ARG A 219 24.90 51.23 -47.88
N ARG A 220 24.99 51.53 -46.58
CA ARG A 220 25.83 52.65 -46.09
C ARG A 220 27.30 52.44 -46.45
N ASN A 221 27.83 51.23 -46.26
CA ASN A 221 29.22 50.93 -46.57
C ASN A 221 29.48 51.03 -48.08
N GLU A 222 28.59 50.50 -48.92
CA GLU A 222 28.65 50.64 -50.39
C GLU A 222 28.65 52.11 -50.81
N SER A 223 27.74 52.93 -50.28
CA SER A 223 27.73 54.38 -50.54
C SER A 223 29.00 55.07 -50.03
N GLY A 224 29.54 54.63 -48.89
CA GLY A 224 30.81 55.14 -48.36
C GLY A 224 31.99 54.84 -49.28
N VAL A 225 32.06 53.63 -49.84
CA VAL A 225 33.08 53.27 -50.84
C VAL A 225 32.92 54.13 -52.10
N GLN A 226 31.71 54.26 -52.63
CA GLN A 226 31.45 55.10 -53.82
C GLN A 226 31.81 56.57 -53.59
N LEU A 227 31.60 57.09 -52.37
CA LEU A 227 31.98 58.46 -52.04
C LEU A 227 33.50 58.62 -52.05
N ILE A 228 34.24 57.66 -51.47
CA ILE A 228 35.70 57.66 -51.49
C ILE A 228 36.21 57.59 -52.93
N GLU A 229 35.67 56.70 -53.77
CA GLU A 229 36.02 56.60 -55.19
C GLU A 229 35.78 57.93 -55.92
N ARG A 230 34.65 58.59 -55.67
CA ARG A 230 34.34 59.92 -56.23
C ARG A 230 35.29 61.00 -55.72
N GLU A 231 35.68 60.98 -54.45
CA GLU A 231 36.66 61.91 -53.88
C GLU A 231 38.06 61.70 -54.50
N GLU A 232 38.45 60.44 -54.72
CA GLU A 232 39.68 60.09 -55.43
C GLU A 232 39.66 60.59 -56.88
N GLU A 233 38.54 60.42 -57.60
CA GLU A 233 38.34 60.99 -58.94
C GLU A 233 38.52 62.51 -58.94
N VAL A 234 37.93 63.21 -57.97
CA VAL A 234 38.07 64.67 -57.81
C VAL A 234 39.52 65.05 -57.55
N CYS A 235 40.25 64.33 -56.69
CA CYS A 235 41.68 64.56 -56.45
C CYS A 235 42.50 64.41 -57.74
N ILE A 236 42.24 63.36 -58.52
CA ILE A 236 42.87 63.13 -59.82
C ILE A 236 42.57 64.29 -60.78
N PHE A 237 41.34 64.81 -60.81
CA PHE A 237 41.00 65.96 -61.64
C PHE A 237 41.74 67.23 -61.21
N TYR A 238 41.88 67.50 -59.91
CA TYR A 238 42.65 68.64 -59.42
C TYR A 238 44.13 68.54 -59.81
N GLU A 239 44.74 67.36 -59.69
CA GLU A 239 46.12 67.14 -60.14
C GLU A 239 46.26 67.37 -61.66
N LYS A 240 45.30 66.87 -62.44
CA LYS A 240 45.27 67.07 -63.89
C LYS A 240 45.14 68.54 -64.28
N ILE A 241 44.26 69.29 -63.61
CA ILE A 241 44.10 70.74 -63.83
C ILE A 241 45.41 71.46 -63.49
N ASN A 242 46.04 71.16 -62.36
CA ASN A 242 47.29 71.78 -61.95
C ASN A 242 48.43 71.49 -62.95
N ILE A 243 48.53 70.25 -63.47
CA ILE A 243 49.46 69.91 -64.55
C ILE A 243 49.16 70.74 -65.81
N GLN A 244 47.88 70.85 -66.21
CA GLN A 244 47.48 71.65 -67.36
C GLN A 244 47.77 73.15 -67.18
N GLU A 245 47.55 73.71 -66.00
CA GLU A 245 47.88 75.11 -65.68
C GLU A 245 49.39 75.36 -65.79
N LYS A 246 50.22 74.45 -65.25
CA LYS A 246 51.68 74.54 -65.42
C LYS A 246 52.12 74.45 -66.87
N MET A 247 51.51 73.55 -67.65
CA MET A 247 51.77 73.46 -69.09
C MET A 247 51.37 74.74 -69.82
N LYS A 248 50.21 75.32 -69.48
CA LYS A 248 49.73 76.58 -70.03
C LYS A 248 50.71 77.72 -69.70
N LEU A 249 51.12 77.86 -68.44
CA LEU A 249 52.07 78.89 -68.01
C LEU A 249 53.42 78.75 -68.75
N ASN A 250 53.93 77.52 -68.88
CA ASN A 250 55.15 77.28 -69.66
C ASN A 250 54.95 77.67 -71.14
N GLY A 251 53.80 77.33 -71.72
CA GLY A 251 53.45 77.76 -73.08
C GLY A 251 53.36 79.28 -73.24
N GLU A 252 52.77 79.98 -72.27
CA GLU A 252 52.72 81.46 -72.24
C GLU A 252 54.13 82.07 -72.16
N ILE A 253 55.02 81.51 -71.34
CA ILE A 253 56.42 81.93 -71.26
C ILE A 253 57.13 81.69 -72.60
N GLU A 254 56.96 80.53 -73.22
CA GLU A 254 57.55 80.22 -74.52
C GLU A 254 57.05 81.18 -75.62
N ILE A 255 55.75 81.49 -75.63
CA ILE A 255 55.17 82.49 -76.52
C ILE A 255 55.80 83.86 -76.29
N HIS A 256 55.90 84.33 -75.04
CA HIS A 256 56.54 85.60 -74.73
C HIS A 256 58.00 85.66 -75.18
N VAL A 257 58.76 84.57 -75.03
CA VAL A 257 60.14 84.48 -75.55
C VAL A 257 60.15 84.58 -77.08
N LEU A 258 59.21 83.93 -77.78
CA LEU A 258 59.08 84.03 -79.23
C LEU A 258 58.65 85.43 -79.68
N GLU A 259 57.73 86.08 -78.96
CA GLU A 259 57.30 87.47 -79.20
C GLU A 259 58.47 88.46 -79.05
N GLU A 260 59.29 88.31 -78.00
CA GLU A 260 60.50 89.11 -77.82
C GLU A 260 61.54 88.83 -78.91
N LYS A 261 61.71 87.57 -79.35
CA LYS A 261 62.53 87.25 -80.53
C LYS A 261 62.00 87.94 -81.79
N ILE A 262 60.69 87.92 -82.02
CA ILE A 262 60.05 88.62 -83.15
C ILE A 262 60.28 90.12 -83.04
N ARG A 263 60.13 90.71 -81.84
CA ARG A 263 60.39 92.13 -81.58
C ARG A 263 61.85 92.50 -81.87
N PHE A 264 62.79 91.67 -81.41
CA PHE A 264 64.22 91.83 -81.70
C PHE A 264 64.53 91.72 -83.20
N LEU A 265 63.92 90.76 -83.90
CA LEU A 265 64.05 90.63 -85.35
C LEU A 265 63.44 91.83 -86.08
N LYS A 266 62.29 92.35 -85.64
CA LYS A 266 61.70 93.60 -86.18
C LYS A 266 62.64 94.79 -86.01
N LEU A 267 63.30 94.93 -84.85
CA LEU A 267 64.34 95.95 -84.62
C LEU A 267 65.55 95.75 -85.54
N LYS A 268 66.03 94.51 -85.71
CA LYS A 268 67.10 94.19 -86.68
C LYS A 268 66.71 94.53 -88.11
N ILE A 269 65.46 94.26 -88.51
CA ILE A 269 64.95 94.63 -89.83
C ILE A 269 64.93 96.16 -89.97
N ALA A 270 64.43 96.89 -88.98
CA ALA A 270 64.42 98.35 -89.00
C ALA A 270 65.84 98.94 -89.08
N GLU A 271 66.79 98.38 -88.34
CA GLU A 271 68.20 98.78 -88.39
C GLU A 271 68.83 98.44 -89.75
N LYS A 272 68.55 97.26 -90.31
CA LYS A 272 69.00 96.91 -91.67
C LYS A 272 68.36 97.80 -92.73
N GLN A 273 67.10 98.18 -92.58
CA GLN A 273 66.43 99.15 -93.45
C GLN A 273 67.07 100.54 -93.33
N ARG A 274 67.46 100.97 -92.12
CA ARG A 274 68.22 102.21 -91.88
C ARG A 274 69.60 102.16 -92.54
N GLN A 275 70.32 101.05 -92.40
CA GLN A 275 71.59 100.80 -93.10
C GLN A 275 71.41 100.85 -94.62
N ILE A 276 70.37 100.20 -95.17
CA ILE A 276 70.04 100.26 -96.60
C ILE A 276 69.75 101.69 -97.03
N HIS A 277 69.05 102.49 -96.22
CA HIS A 277 68.79 103.90 -96.52
C HIS A 277 70.09 104.73 -96.59
N VAL A 278 71.00 104.53 -95.63
CA VAL A 278 72.32 105.19 -95.62
C VAL A 278 73.16 104.74 -96.83
N THR A 279 73.21 103.42 -97.11
CA THR A 279 73.94 102.87 -98.26
C THR A 279 73.34 103.35 -99.59
N ARG A 280 72.01 103.49 -99.70
CA ARG A 280 71.36 104.08 -100.88
C ARG A 280 71.72 105.55 -101.06
N LYS A 281 71.95 106.32 -99.99
CA LYS A 281 72.47 107.70 -100.08
C LYS A 281 73.95 107.79 -100.46
N LEU A 282 74.76 106.79 -100.10
CA LEU A 282 76.18 106.70 -100.48
C LEU A 282 76.40 106.06 -101.87
N LEU A 283 75.37 105.46 -102.47
CA LEU A 283 75.41 104.76 -103.76
C LEU A 283 75.91 105.60 -104.96
N PRO A 284 75.61 106.92 -105.07
CA PRO A 284 76.15 107.75 -106.15
C PRO A 284 77.66 107.93 -106.05
N ALA A 285 78.20 108.05 -104.83
CA ALA A 285 79.64 108.18 -104.58
C ALA A 285 80.39 106.84 -104.78
N LYS A 286 79.75 105.71 -104.46
CA LYS A 286 80.31 104.37 -104.69
C LYS A 286 80.39 104.00 -106.19
N ARG A 287 79.39 104.38 -106.99
CA ARG A 287 79.42 104.14 -108.46
C ARG A 287 80.56 104.88 -109.18
N ALA A 288 81.04 105.99 -108.62
CA ALA A 288 82.21 106.70 -109.12
C ALA A 288 83.54 105.99 -108.74
N LEU A 289 83.64 105.37 -107.56
CA LEU A 289 84.83 104.62 -107.12
C LEU A 289 84.89 103.17 -107.64
N ASP A 290 83.76 102.52 -107.93
CA ASP A 290 83.73 101.15 -108.48
C ASP A 290 84.32 101.09 -109.91
N ALA A 291 84.39 102.22 -110.63
CA ALA A 291 85.12 102.33 -111.90
C ALA A 291 86.65 102.28 -111.69
N ASP A 292 87.15 102.82 -110.59
CA ASP A 292 88.59 102.86 -110.27
C ASP A 292 89.09 101.57 -109.58
N LEU A 293 88.20 100.83 -108.90
CA LEU A 293 88.55 99.64 -108.11
C LEU A 293 88.60 98.32 -108.91
N ALA A 294 87.95 98.24 -110.08
CA ALA A 294 88.07 97.09 -110.97
C ALA A 294 89.52 96.85 -111.46
N VAL A 295 90.33 97.91 -111.50
CA VAL A 295 91.75 97.85 -111.89
C VAL A 295 92.64 97.30 -110.77
N LEU A 296 92.27 97.49 -109.49
CA LEU A 296 93.11 97.15 -108.34
C LEU A 296 92.82 95.77 -107.73
N GLN A 297 91.63 95.20 -107.98
CA GLN A 297 91.18 93.96 -107.36
C GLN A 297 91.86 92.69 -107.92
N ILE A 298 92.47 92.78 -109.10
CA ILE A 298 93.32 91.71 -109.66
C ILE A 298 94.62 91.53 -108.83
N GLN A 299 95.01 92.52 -108.02
CA GLN A 299 96.33 92.53 -107.34
C GLN A 299 96.36 91.89 -105.94
N LEU A 300 95.21 91.60 -105.31
CA LEU A 300 95.12 91.28 -103.86
C LEU A 300 94.71 89.84 -103.51
N GLU A 301 94.19 89.05 -104.45
CA GLU A 301 93.84 87.63 -104.21
C GLU A 301 95.06 86.76 -103.84
N LEU A 302 96.27 87.24 -104.08
CA LEU A 302 97.52 86.52 -103.81
C LEU A 302 97.89 86.42 -102.31
N GLN A 303 97.27 87.17 -101.39
CA GLN A 303 97.72 87.29 -99.99
C GLN A 303 96.94 86.45 -98.95
N LEU A 304 95.76 85.92 -99.28
CA LEU A 304 94.85 85.31 -98.28
C LEU A 304 95.21 83.88 -97.86
N ALA A 305 96.11 83.20 -98.56
CA ALA A 305 96.54 81.83 -98.27
C ALA A 305 97.37 81.64 -96.97
N LYS A 306 97.60 82.70 -96.17
CA LYS A 306 98.53 82.68 -95.02
C LYS A 306 97.89 82.63 -93.62
N LYS A 307 96.56 82.64 -93.46
CA LYS A 307 95.94 82.85 -92.12
C LYS A 307 95.22 81.63 -91.50
N GLU A 308 95.15 80.49 -92.17
CA GLU A 308 94.51 79.24 -91.67
C GLU A 308 95.23 78.60 -90.45
N GLU A 309 96.41 79.09 -90.07
CA GLU A 309 97.26 78.51 -89.02
C GLU A 309 96.79 78.75 -87.57
N LYS A 310 95.90 79.72 -87.31
CA LYS A 310 95.56 80.14 -85.91
C LYS A 310 94.43 79.35 -85.22
N LEU A 311 93.91 78.28 -85.85
CA LEU A 311 92.69 77.59 -85.40
C LEU A 311 92.92 76.49 -84.33
N LEU A 312 94.18 76.14 -84.02
CA LEU A 312 94.57 75.00 -83.19
C LEU A 312 94.67 75.24 -81.67
N GLU A 313 94.46 76.46 -81.17
CA GLU A 313 94.68 76.78 -79.73
C GLU A 313 93.46 76.59 -78.80
N LYS A 314 92.26 76.28 -79.31
CA LYS A 314 91.02 76.28 -78.49
C LYS A 314 90.43 74.92 -78.13
N ASP A 315 91.21 73.85 -78.25
CA ASP A 315 90.89 72.50 -77.76
C ASP A 315 90.92 72.36 -76.22
N PHE A 316 91.22 73.44 -75.49
CA PHE A 316 91.34 73.46 -74.02
C PHE A 316 90.00 73.53 -73.23
N ILE A 317 88.85 73.76 -73.88
CA ILE A 317 87.55 73.89 -73.17
C ILE A 317 86.81 72.54 -73.01
N TYR A 318 87.56 71.43 -73.12
CA TYR A 318 87.18 70.04 -72.85
C TYR A 318 86.69 69.79 -71.40
N GLU A 319 86.76 70.78 -70.51
CA GLU A 319 86.36 70.76 -69.11
C GLU A 319 84.83 70.65 -68.87
N GLN A 320 84.00 70.81 -69.91
CA GLN A 320 82.55 70.65 -69.81
C GLN A 320 82.08 69.19 -69.76
N VAL A 321 82.97 68.22 -70.00
CA VAL A 321 82.68 66.79 -69.92
C VAL A 321 82.40 66.34 -68.48
N SER A 322 82.89 67.05 -67.46
CA SER A 322 82.65 66.75 -66.03
C SER A 322 81.17 66.87 -65.60
N ARG A 323 80.33 67.58 -66.36
CA ARG A 323 78.87 67.69 -66.07
C ARG A 323 78.05 66.45 -66.42
N LEU A 324 78.64 65.43 -67.05
CA LEU A 324 77.95 64.20 -67.41
C LEU A 324 77.94 63.13 -66.30
N THR A 325 78.79 63.26 -65.26
CA THR A 325 78.93 62.25 -64.21
C THR A 325 77.83 62.33 -63.13
N ASP A 326 77.26 63.52 -62.89
CA ASP A 326 76.18 63.72 -61.89
C ASP A 326 74.85 63.02 -62.25
N ARG A 327 74.68 62.56 -63.50
CA ARG A 327 73.46 61.87 -63.96
C ARG A 327 73.37 60.39 -63.56
N LEU A 328 74.43 59.78 -63.02
CA LEU A 328 74.46 58.35 -62.70
C LEU A 328 74.03 57.98 -61.27
N CYS A 329 74.03 58.90 -60.30
CA CYS A 329 73.71 58.58 -58.90
C CYS A 329 72.21 58.60 -58.54
N SER A 330 71.34 59.25 -59.31
CA SER A 330 69.91 59.37 -58.94
C SER A 330 69.06 58.13 -59.28
N LYS A 331 69.59 57.16 -60.04
CA LYS A 331 68.83 55.99 -60.52
C LYS A 331 68.86 54.77 -59.58
N THR A 332 69.68 54.77 -58.53
CA THR A 332 69.88 53.58 -57.65
C THR A 332 69.13 53.66 -56.31
N GLN A 333 68.52 54.81 -55.99
CA GLN A 333 67.81 55.02 -54.71
C GLN A 333 66.36 54.49 -54.74
N ALA A 334 65.72 54.36 -55.91
CA ALA A 334 64.30 54.03 -56.03
C ALA A 334 63.96 52.53 -55.85
N CYS A 335 64.90 51.60 -56.09
CA CYS A 335 64.62 50.15 -55.99
C CYS A 335 64.73 49.58 -54.57
N LYS A 336 65.18 50.34 -53.55
CA LYS A 336 65.35 49.84 -52.18
C LYS A 336 64.12 50.01 -51.28
N GLN A 337 63.16 50.87 -51.63
CA GLN A 337 62.04 51.23 -50.74
C GLN A 337 60.84 50.26 -50.88
N ASP A 338 60.57 49.76 -52.09
CA ASP A 338 59.43 48.88 -52.36
C ASP A 338 59.63 47.44 -51.86
N THR A 339 60.87 46.94 -51.88
CA THR A 339 61.21 45.60 -51.38
C THR A 339 61.09 45.47 -49.86
N LEU A 340 61.23 46.58 -49.11
CA LEU A 340 61.10 46.63 -47.65
C LEU A 340 59.62 46.60 -47.20
N LEU A 341 58.73 47.19 -47.99
CA LEU A 341 57.29 47.30 -47.67
C LEU A 341 56.56 45.97 -47.91
N LEU A 342 56.98 45.21 -48.93
CA LEU A 342 56.47 43.85 -49.19
C LEU A 342 56.88 42.86 -48.09
N ALA A 343 58.12 42.92 -47.61
CA ALA A 343 58.62 42.05 -46.53
C ALA A 343 57.90 42.28 -45.18
N LYS A 344 57.55 43.54 -44.87
CA LYS A 344 56.76 43.88 -43.66
C LYS A 344 55.30 43.39 -43.74
N LYS A 345 54.66 43.45 -44.92
CA LYS A 345 53.31 42.87 -45.12
C LYS A 345 53.33 41.33 -45.02
N MET A 346 54.34 40.68 -45.59
CA MET A 346 54.49 39.22 -45.55
C MET A 346 54.66 38.69 -44.10
N ASN A 347 55.51 39.34 -43.30
CA ASN A 347 55.65 39.00 -41.88
C ASN A 347 54.39 39.31 -41.04
N GLY A 348 53.60 40.32 -41.43
CA GLY A 348 52.32 40.63 -40.80
C GLY A 348 51.25 39.56 -41.03
N TYR A 349 51.18 38.99 -42.24
CA TYR A 349 50.28 37.86 -42.53
C TYR A 349 50.74 36.57 -41.84
N GLN A 350 52.05 36.31 -41.79
CA GLN A 350 52.59 35.14 -41.09
C GLN A 350 52.32 35.17 -39.58
N LYS A 351 52.37 36.36 -38.95
CA LYS A 351 51.98 36.54 -37.54
C LYS A 351 50.49 36.31 -37.32
N LYS A 352 49.62 36.87 -38.17
CA LYS A 352 48.17 36.64 -38.09
C LYS A 352 47.78 35.16 -38.28
N ILE A 353 48.49 34.45 -39.15
CA ILE A 353 48.30 33.00 -39.33
C ILE A 353 48.74 32.25 -38.07
N LYS A 354 49.90 32.55 -37.49
CA LYS A 354 50.34 31.96 -36.21
C LYS A 354 49.35 32.21 -35.07
N ASP A 355 48.91 33.46 -34.89
CA ASP A 355 47.95 33.84 -33.85
C ASP A 355 46.59 33.15 -34.04
N ALA A 356 46.14 32.97 -35.30
CA ALA A 356 44.92 32.21 -35.61
C ALA A 356 45.09 30.70 -35.38
N THR A 357 46.29 30.15 -35.63
CA THR A 357 46.59 28.74 -35.38
C THR A 357 46.69 28.44 -33.88
N GLU A 358 47.25 29.35 -33.09
CA GLU A 358 47.26 29.26 -31.61
C GLU A 358 45.85 29.37 -31.02
N LYS A 359 45.00 30.29 -31.51
CA LYS A 359 43.59 30.36 -31.11
C LYS A 359 42.81 29.10 -31.48
N MET A 360 43.09 28.52 -32.65
CA MET A 360 42.47 27.26 -33.07
C MET A 360 42.94 26.09 -32.19
N MET A 361 44.24 26.00 -31.85
CA MET A 361 44.74 24.98 -30.92
C MET A 361 44.17 25.13 -29.51
N ALA A 362 43.98 26.35 -29.01
CA ALA A 362 43.33 26.61 -27.73
C ALA A 362 41.85 26.20 -27.73
N LEU A 363 41.09 26.55 -28.78
CA LEU A 363 39.69 26.16 -28.92
C LEU A 363 39.53 24.65 -29.14
N VAL A 364 40.44 23.99 -29.87
CA VAL A 364 40.44 22.53 -30.04
C VAL A 364 40.74 21.83 -28.72
N ALA A 365 41.64 22.36 -27.89
CA ALA A 365 41.89 21.85 -26.55
C ALA A 365 40.70 22.04 -25.60
N GLU A 366 40.05 23.22 -25.62
CA GLU A 366 38.80 23.45 -24.87
C GLU A 366 37.68 22.52 -25.32
N LEU A 367 37.47 22.37 -26.63
CA LEU A 367 36.45 21.46 -27.19
C LEU A 367 36.72 20.01 -26.78
N SER A 368 37.99 19.58 -26.81
CA SER A 368 38.40 18.23 -26.39
C SER A 368 38.16 18.01 -24.88
N MET A 369 38.46 18.99 -24.03
CA MET A 369 38.16 18.94 -22.59
C MET A 369 36.65 18.92 -22.32
N LYS A 370 35.87 19.71 -23.05
CA LYS A 370 34.41 19.76 -22.91
C LYS A 370 33.75 18.49 -23.43
N GLN A 371 34.25 17.90 -24.52
CA GLN A 371 33.81 16.59 -25.00
C GLN A 371 34.16 15.48 -24.01
N ALA A 372 35.36 15.49 -23.43
CA ALA A 372 35.75 14.54 -22.39
C ALA A 372 34.87 14.68 -21.14
N MET A 373 34.64 15.90 -20.65
CA MET A 373 33.72 16.15 -19.53
C MET A 373 32.29 15.72 -19.85
N ALA A 374 31.81 15.93 -21.08
CA ALA A 374 30.48 15.50 -21.49
C ALA A 374 30.35 13.97 -21.52
N ILE A 375 31.37 13.26 -21.99
CA ILE A 375 31.41 11.78 -21.98
C ILE A 375 31.46 11.25 -20.55
N GLU A 376 32.24 11.88 -19.67
CA GLU A 376 32.35 11.49 -18.26
C GLU A 376 31.04 11.73 -17.51
N LEU A 377 30.39 12.88 -17.72
CA LEU A 377 29.04 13.16 -17.22
C LEU A 377 27.99 12.19 -17.77
N GLN A 378 28.08 11.82 -19.05
CA GLN A 378 27.16 10.85 -19.65
C GLN A 378 27.37 9.43 -19.10
N LYS A 379 28.61 9.07 -18.75
CA LYS A 379 28.93 7.84 -18.05
C LYS A 379 28.39 7.84 -16.61
N GLU A 380 28.58 8.94 -15.86
CA GLU A 380 28.01 9.08 -14.51
C GLU A 380 26.48 9.03 -14.52
N VAL A 381 25.82 9.73 -15.46
CA VAL A 381 24.37 9.68 -15.62
C VAL A 381 23.91 8.25 -15.87
N LYS A 382 24.57 7.52 -16.77
CA LYS A 382 24.23 6.12 -17.07
C LYS A 382 24.45 5.19 -15.88
N GLU A 383 25.56 5.35 -15.14
CA GLU A 383 25.83 4.59 -13.92
C GLU A 383 24.79 4.87 -12.81
N LYS A 384 24.34 6.12 -12.68
CA LYS A 384 23.28 6.51 -11.73
C LYS A 384 21.90 6.02 -12.17
N GLU A 385 21.59 6.04 -13.47
CA GLU A 385 20.37 5.46 -14.04
C GLU A 385 20.31 3.94 -13.83
N ASP A 386 21.41 3.23 -14.11
CA ASP A 386 21.54 1.78 -13.88
C ASP A 386 21.44 1.45 -12.38
N PHE A 387 22.00 2.30 -11.51
CA PHE A 387 21.86 2.18 -10.06
C PHE A 387 20.40 2.37 -9.59
N ILE A 388 19.69 3.36 -10.12
CA ILE A 388 18.28 3.62 -9.83
C ILE A 388 17.40 2.46 -10.33
N LEU A 389 17.64 1.96 -11.54
CA LEU A 389 16.96 0.78 -12.09
C LEU A 389 17.17 -0.46 -11.21
N THR A 390 18.38 -0.65 -10.70
CA THR A 390 18.70 -1.76 -9.77
C THR A 390 17.98 -1.59 -8.43
N CYS A 391 17.91 -0.37 -7.89
CA CYS A 391 17.19 -0.07 -6.65
C CYS A 391 15.67 -0.25 -6.83
N ASN A 392 15.10 0.24 -7.93
CA ASN A 392 13.68 0.10 -8.25
C ASN A 392 13.30 -1.37 -8.45
N SER A 393 14.10 -2.15 -9.18
CA SER A 393 13.84 -3.59 -9.37
C SER A 393 13.92 -4.38 -8.05
N ARG A 394 14.77 -3.96 -7.11
CA ARG A 394 14.85 -4.57 -5.77
C ARG A 394 13.67 -4.18 -4.89
N MET A 395 13.24 -2.92 -4.95
CA MET A 395 12.04 -2.43 -4.26
C MET A 395 10.77 -3.13 -4.75
N GLU A 396 10.61 -3.30 -6.07
CA GLU A 396 9.49 -4.03 -6.67
C GLU A 396 9.45 -5.51 -6.25
N LYS A 397 10.61 -6.11 -5.99
CA LYS A 397 10.74 -7.50 -5.52
C LYS A 397 10.73 -7.65 -3.99
N GLY A 398 10.53 -6.57 -3.25
CA GLY A 398 10.50 -6.57 -1.78
C GLY A 398 11.84 -6.94 -1.12
N LEU A 399 12.95 -6.78 -1.83
CA LEU A 399 14.30 -7.05 -1.32
C LEU A 399 14.92 -5.79 -0.69
N PRO A 400 15.77 -5.92 0.34
CA PRO A 400 16.42 -4.77 0.98
C PRO A 400 17.26 -3.95 -0.01
N LEU A 401 17.25 -2.62 0.15
CA LEU A 401 18.13 -1.71 -0.57
C LEU A 401 19.61 -2.02 -0.28
N ASN A 402 20.51 -1.60 -1.18
CA ASN A 402 21.94 -1.86 -1.06
C ASN A 402 22.52 -1.36 0.30
N LYS A 403 23.43 -2.12 0.92
CA LYS A 403 24.03 -1.86 2.25
C LYS A 403 24.78 -0.52 2.36
N GLU A 404 25.08 0.11 1.24
CA GLU A 404 25.67 1.45 1.19
C GLU A 404 24.64 2.53 1.49
N ILE A 405 23.41 2.41 0.96
CA ILE A 405 22.30 3.33 1.22
C ILE A 405 21.89 3.27 2.70
N GLU A 406 21.86 2.07 3.29
CA GLU A 406 21.60 1.90 4.72
C GLU A 406 22.67 2.59 5.58
N ARG A 407 23.94 2.52 5.20
CA ARG A 407 25.04 3.19 5.93
C ARG A 407 25.01 4.70 5.78
N GLU A 408 24.66 5.22 4.61
CA GLU A 408 24.49 6.66 4.38
C GLU A 408 23.25 7.20 5.11
N TRP A 409 22.14 6.47 5.09
CA TRP A 409 20.94 6.82 5.85
C TRP A 409 21.21 6.87 7.36
N LEU A 410 21.93 5.88 7.89
CA LEU A 410 22.38 5.88 9.29
C LEU A 410 23.38 7.01 9.59
N LYS A 411 24.09 7.53 8.60
CA LYS A 411 24.98 8.70 8.77
C LYS A 411 24.16 9.99 8.80
N VAL A 412 23.17 10.14 7.93
CA VAL A 412 22.25 11.28 7.91
C VAL A 412 21.46 11.37 9.22
N LEU A 413 20.95 10.24 9.74
CA LEU A 413 20.26 10.20 11.04
C LEU A 413 21.17 10.65 12.20
N ARG A 414 22.43 10.23 12.20
CA ARG A 414 23.42 10.68 13.20
C ARG A 414 23.72 12.17 13.08
N ASP A 415 23.85 12.67 11.85
CA ASP A 415 24.14 14.08 11.59
C ASP A 415 22.95 14.98 11.94
N GLU A 416 21.71 14.51 11.73
CA GLU A 416 20.47 15.18 12.17
C GLU A 416 20.34 15.23 13.69
N GLU A 417 20.64 14.15 14.41
CA GLU A 417 20.71 14.13 15.87
C GLU A 417 21.78 15.11 16.40
N MET A 418 22.96 15.11 15.79
CA MET A 418 24.03 16.06 16.14
C MET A 418 23.63 17.51 15.88
N TYR A 419 22.94 17.80 14.77
CA TYR A 419 22.44 19.14 14.48
C TYR A 419 21.35 19.58 15.47
N ALA A 420 20.44 18.68 15.83
CA ALA A 420 19.39 18.96 16.81
C ALA A 420 19.99 19.26 18.20
N LEU A 421 21.00 18.49 18.62
CA LEU A 421 21.75 18.74 19.85
C LEU A 421 22.50 20.08 19.80
N ALA A 422 23.16 20.41 18.68
CA ALA A 422 23.84 21.69 18.52
C ALA A 422 22.88 22.89 18.52
N ILE A 423 21.68 22.76 17.95
CA ILE A 423 20.64 23.79 17.99
C ILE A 423 20.11 23.97 19.42
N ALA A 424 19.88 22.87 20.14
CA ALA A 424 19.44 22.90 21.54
C ALA A 424 20.49 23.54 22.46
N GLU A 425 21.76 23.20 22.27
CA GLU A 425 22.91 23.81 22.98
C GLU A 425 22.98 25.31 22.70
N LYS A 426 22.90 25.73 21.43
CA LYS A 426 22.93 27.14 21.03
C LYS A 426 21.74 27.93 21.56
N SER A 427 20.57 27.30 21.67
CA SER A 427 19.36 27.90 22.25
C SER A 427 19.50 28.08 23.77
N ARG A 428 20.14 27.12 24.46
CA ARG A 428 20.49 27.22 25.89
C ARG A 428 21.53 28.31 26.13
N GLU A 429 22.57 28.40 25.30
CA GLU A 429 23.57 29.46 25.36
C GLU A 429 22.96 30.86 25.15
N PHE A 430 21.96 30.97 24.27
CA PHE A 430 21.25 32.24 24.03
C PHE A 430 20.44 32.69 25.25
N LEU A 431 19.72 31.76 25.90
CA LEU A 431 18.97 32.03 27.15
C LEU A 431 19.92 32.35 28.33
N GLU A 432 21.06 31.67 28.42
CA GLU A 432 22.09 31.99 29.42
C GLU A 432 22.76 33.35 29.14
N ALA A 433 22.95 33.73 27.87
CA ALA A 433 23.49 35.03 27.49
C ALA A 433 22.52 36.18 27.83
N GLU A 434 21.22 36.01 27.60
CA GLU A 434 20.18 36.99 27.97
C GLU A 434 20.17 37.23 29.49
N ASN A 435 20.27 36.17 30.30
CA ASN A 435 20.40 36.29 31.76
C ASN A 435 21.74 36.90 32.23
N ARG A 436 22.78 36.87 31.38
CA ARG A 436 24.12 37.46 31.64
C ARG A 436 24.24 38.91 31.19
N GLN A 437 23.18 39.50 30.63
CA GLN A 437 23.15 40.89 30.24
C GLN A 437 22.79 41.77 31.44
N LEU A 438 23.70 42.66 31.85
CA LEU A 438 23.45 43.60 32.93
C LEU A 438 22.47 44.71 32.48
N PRO A 439 21.75 45.38 33.40
CA PRO A 439 20.80 46.47 33.07
C PRO A 439 21.41 47.64 32.27
N ASN A 440 22.74 47.73 32.22
CA ASN A 440 23.49 48.73 31.45
C ASN A 440 23.90 48.24 30.04
N GLY A 441 23.40 47.08 29.59
CA GLY A 441 23.64 46.49 28.26
C GLY A 441 24.96 45.72 28.09
N VAL A 442 25.83 45.71 29.10
CA VAL A 442 27.14 45.03 29.07
C VAL A 442 26.98 43.55 29.45
N TYR A 443 27.55 42.65 28.65
CA TYR A 443 27.58 41.21 28.91
C TYR A 443 28.69 40.87 29.91
N THR A 444 28.36 40.12 30.96
CA THR A 444 29.32 39.60 31.94
C THR A 444 29.43 38.08 31.87
N THR A 445 30.65 37.56 31.91
CA THR A 445 30.93 36.12 32.03
C THR A 445 30.98 35.65 33.48
N ALA A 446 30.84 36.56 34.45
CA ALA A 446 30.76 36.21 35.87
C ALA A 446 29.32 35.86 36.27
N ASP A 447 29.13 34.71 36.92
CA ASP A 447 27.84 34.30 37.49
C ASP A 447 27.29 35.38 38.45
N GLN A 448 26.01 35.74 38.32
CA GLN A 448 25.38 36.69 39.23
C GLN A 448 25.43 36.16 40.66
N ARG A 449 26.06 36.92 41.57
CA ARG A 449 26.11 36.55 42.99
C ARG A 449 24.71 36.68 43.58
N PRO A 450 24.20 35.67 44.33
CA PRO A 450 22.95 35.80 45.06
C PRO A 450 23.03 37.01 46.01
N ASN A 451 22.24 38.04 45.74
CA ASN A 451 22.27 39.32 46.46
C ASN A 451 21.24 39.39 47.60
N ALA A 452 20.34 38.41 47.67
CA ALA A 452 19.33 38.30 48.70
C ALA A 452 19.15 36.85 49.13
N TYR A 453 18.81 36.64 50.41
CA TYR A 453 18.34 35.37 50.92
C TYR A 453 16.85 35.47 51.24
N ILE A 454 16.17 34.32 51.25
CA ILE A 454 14.79 34.21 51.68
C ILE A 454 14.83 33.65 53.11
N PRO A 455 14.44 34.41 54.15
CA PRO A 455 14.42 33.91 55.52
C PRO A 455 13.29 32.89 55.71
N GLU A 456 13.58 31.71 56.26
CA GLU A 456 12.61 30.62 56.51
C GLU A 456 11.74 30.82 57.77
N ALA A 457 11.49 32.07 58.19
CA ALA A 457 10.67 32.33 59.38
C ALA A 457 9.16 32.35 59.03
N GLU A 458 8.40 31.40 59.58
CA GLU A 458 6.98 31.12 59.29
C GLU A 458 5.98 32.29 59.51
N SER A 459 6.41 33.42 60.09
CA SER A 459 5.51 34.55 60.39
C SER A 459 5.65 35.76 59.45
N THR A 460 6.43 35.67 58.36
CA THR A 460 6.51 36.73 57.35
C THR A 460 6.60 36.17 55.93
N LEU A 461 5.89 36.80 54.98
CA LEU A 461 5.96 36.49 53.54
C LEU A 461 7.42 36.37 53.06
N PRO A 462 7.74 35.40 52.17
CA PRO A 462 9.10 35.13 51.71
C PRO A 462 9.58 36.20 50.74
N LEU A 463 9.85 37.40 51.27
CA LEU A 463 10.40 38.51 50.52
C LEU A 463 11.94 38.42 50.54
N PRO A 464 12.61 38.47 49.38
CA PRO A 464 14.07 38.40 49.32
C PRO A 464 14.68 39.58 50.08
N LYS A 465 15.45 39.29 51.13
CA LYS A 465 16.14 40.29 51.95
C LYS A 465 17.61 40.40 51.52
N PRO A 466 18.14 41.62 51.33
CA PRO A 466 19.53 41.79 50.94
C PRO A 466 20.46 41.30 52.05
N TYR A 467 21.55 40.64 51.67
CA TYR A 467 22.62 40.36 52.61
C TYR A 467 23.19 41.69 53.11
N GLY A 468 23.12 41.95 54.42
CA GLY A 468 23.63 43.18 55.04
C GLY A 468 25.16 43.28 54.97
N ALA A 469 25.77 44.08 55.84
CA ALA A 469 27.23 44.32 55.85
C ALA A 469 28.10 43.04 55.98
N LEU A 470 27.51 41.91 56.40
CA LEU A 470 28.15 40.60 56.55
C LEU A 470 27.70 39.63 55.44
N ALA A 471 27.87 40.02 54.17
CA ALA A 471 27.48 39.17 53.05
C ALA A 471 28.34 37.88 52.96
N PRO A 472 27.74 36.70 52.68
CA PRO A 472 28.48 35.47 52.50
C PRO A 472 29.47 35.59 51.34
N PHE A 473 30.76 35.49 51.65
CA PHE A 473 31.81 35.49 50.65
C PHE A 473 31.96 34.08 50.06
N LYS A 474 31.65 33.90 48.77
CA LYS A 474 32.02 32.69 48.01
C LYS A 474 33.50 32.82 47.61
N PRO A 475 34.40 31.96 48.09
CA PRO A 475 35.80 31.97 47.67
C PRO A 475 35.90 31.82 46.16
N SER A 476 36.70 32.65 45.50
CA SER A 476 37.00 32.50 44.08
C SER A 476 37.66 31.15 43.83
N GLU A 477 37.13 30.38 42.89
CA GLU A 477 37.80 29.15 42.46
C GLU A 477 39.20 29.50 41.93
N PRO A 478 40.24 28.75 42.31
CA PRO A 478 41.60 29.02 41.89
C PRO A 478 41.66 28.97 40.36
N GLY A 479 42.08 30.08 39.74
CA GLY A 479 42.14 30.20 38.28
C GLY A 479 42.96 29.08 37.66
N ALA A 480 42.66 28.73 36.40
CA ALA A 480 43.26 27.60 35.68
C ALA A 480 44.81 27.58 35.64
N ASN A 481 45.47 28.71 35.97
CA ASN A 481 46.92 28.85 36.11
C ASN A 481 47.50 28.38 37.46
N MET A 482 46.69 28.00 38.45
CA MET A 482 47.14 27.47 39.75
C MET A 482 47.12 25.93 39.82
N ARG A 483 47.50 25.24 38.74
CA ARG A 483 47.52 23.77 38.70
C ARG A 483 48.68 23.09 39.46
N HIS A 484 49.58 23.83 40.12
CA HIS A 484 50.71 23.24 40.83
C HIS A 484 50.90 23.80 42.25
N ILE A 485 50.05 23.37 43.19
CA ILE A 485 50.44 23.26 44.60
C ILE A 485 50.60 21.77 44.90
N ARG A 486 51.85 21.30 45.02
CA ARG A 486 52.15 19.95 45.53
C ARG A 486 51.74 19.91 47.00
N LYS A 487 50.79 19.05 47.37
CA LYS A 487 50.46 18.80 48.77
C LYS A 487 51.71 18.25 49.49
N PRO A 488 52.06 18.74 50.69
CA PRO A 488 53.19 18.21 51.44
C PRO A 488 52.93 16.74 51.77
N VAL A 489 53.89 15.88 51.43
CA VAL A 489 53.86 14.45 51.77
C VAL A 489 54.07 14.33 53.27
N ILE A 490 53.03 13.89 53.98
CA ILE A 490 53.12 13.52 55.40
C ILE A 490 53.99 12.26 55.47
N LYS A 491 55.19 12.37 56.06
CA LYS A 491 56.02 11.20 56.34
C LYS A 491 55.31 10.33 57.40
N PRO A 492 55.21 9.01 57.22
CA PRO A 492 54.70 8.14 58.26
C PRO A 492 55.65 8.20 59.47
N ILE A 493 55.06 8.40 60.65
CA ILE A 493 55.75 8.30 61.93
C ILE A 493 56.03 6.81 62.15
N GLU A 494 57.30 6.42 62.13
CA GLU A 494 57.72 5.17 62.74
C GLU A 494 57.80 5.41 64.24
N ILE A 495 56.75 4.94 64.94
CA ILE A 495 56.51 4.80 66.39
C ILE A 495 56.92 5.99 67.27
#